data_AF-A0A3L7C2Z4-F1
#
_entry.id   AF-A0A3L7C2Z4-F1
#
_cell.length_a   1.000
_cell.length_b   1.000
_cell.length_c   1.000
_cell.angle_alpha   90.00
_cell.angle_beta   90.00
_cell.angle_gamma   90.00
#
_symmetry.space_group_name_H-M   'P 1'
#
loop_
_entity.id
_entity.type
_entity.pdbx_description
1 polymer ?
#
loop_
_entity_poly.entity_id
_entity_poly.type
_entity_poly.pdbx_seq_one_letter_code
_entity_poly.pdbx_strand_id
1 'polypeptide(L)'
;MIRTLLARAGLVAAAACAATLLTAAPAAAHGADAPDGSDYRTRTTGVTPARPGLEVRVVEAGARLELTNRTGRPIEVIGYSGEPYLRIGPDGIFENTRSPATYLNRTIAGDTTLPAEADPAAAPSWQRISDGTTALWHDQRALWRESAPPDAVRAAPDREHRVRDWTIPLRDGAEPAQIRGTLDWLPPPDAYTWWAVTIVGLLAVGALGLLAAAAPAGARALSALGVLLVAGGVVAVLYPVGRELDAGAQGMGGVLVGLLSGQVWSLLTGVGAIAAGCYALARRPAADFAVALAGACLALFAGVANAAVFARSVAPVPWPAEVARVMVALVLITGAGATAAGVLRLHAASRTAAPAQT
;
A
#
# COMPACT_ATOMS: atom_id res chain seq x y z
N MET A 1 -13.72 -32.91 -26.38
CA MET A 1 -14.18 -31.88 -25.41
C MET A 1 -13.21 -31.66 -24.25
N ILE A 2 -12.75 -32.68 -23.53
CA ILE A 2 -11.85 -32.52 -22.35
C ILE A 2 -10.47 -31.95 -22.74
N ARG A 3 -9.81 -32.49 -23.79
CA ARG A 3 -8.52 -31.97 -24.29
C ARG A 3 -8.55 -30.48 -24.68
N THR A 4 -9.65 -30.02 -25.27
CA THR A 4 -9.84 -28.62 -25.67
C THR A 4 -10.09 -27.69 -24.48
N LEU A 5 -10.70 -28.18 -23.40
CA LEU A 5 -10.87 -27.41 -22.16
C LEU A 5 -9.55 -27.30 -21.39
N LEU A 6 -8.76 -28.37 -21.35
CA LEU A 6 -7.43 -28.38 -20.75
C LEU A 6 -6.44 -27.45 -21.47
N ALA A 7 -6.48 -27.41 -22.80
CA ALA A 7 -5.64 -26.48 -23.58
C ALA A 7 -6.01 -25.01 -23.31
N ARG A 8 -7.30 -24.70 -23.16
CA ARG A 8 -7.77 -23.35 -22.82
C ARG A 8 -7.39 -22.94 -21.41
N ALA A 9 -7.55 -23.85 -20.44
CA ALA A 9 -7.12 -23.63 -19.07
C ALA A 9 -5.60 -23.41 -18.99
N GLY A 10 -4.81 -24.19 -19.74
CA GLY A 10 -3.36 -24.02 -19.85
C GLY A 10 -2.95 -22.67 -20.45
N LEU A 11 -3.67 -22.18 -21.47
CA LEU A 11 -3.39 -20.87 -22.07
C LEU A 11 -3.72 -19.71 -21.12
N VAL A 12 -4.81 -19.81 -20.36
CA VAL A 12 -5.16 -18.83 -19.31
C VAL A 12 -4.13 -18.84 -18.20
N ALA A 13 -3.71 -20.03 -17.73
CA ALA A 13 -2.66 -20.15 -16.73
C ALA A 13 -1.34 -19.55 -17.24
N ALA A 14 -0.95 -19.85 -18.48
CA ALA A 14 0.25 -19.29 -19.09
C ALA A 14 0.18 -17.76 -19.24
N ALA A 15 -0.97 -17.22 -19.65
CA ALA A 15 -1.17 -15.77 -19.77
C ALA A 15 -1.19 -15.07 -18.40
N ALA A 16 -1.80 -15.68 -17.38
CA ALA A 16 -1.78 -15.17 -16.01
C ALA A 16 -0.36 -15.21 -15.40
N CYS A 17 0.39 -16.30 -15.62
CA CYS A 17 1.80 -16.40 -15.25
C CYS A 17 2.66 -15.38 -16.01
N ALA A 18 2.43 -15.18 -17.32
CA ALA A 18 3.16 -14.19 -18.10
C ALA A 18 2.86 -12.76 -17.62
N ALA A 19 1.60 -12.42 -17.35
CA ALA A 19 1.22 -11.11 -16.83
C ALA A 19 1.85 -10.84 -15.46
N THR A 20 1.87 -11.82 -14.56
CA THR A 20 2.52 -11.70 -13.24
C THR A 20 4.03 -11.57 -13.32
N LEU A 21 4.68 -12.31 -14.24
CA LEU A 21 6.14 -12.23 -14.45
C LEU A 21 6.57 -10.94 -15.16
N LEU A 22 5.75 -10.41 -16.07
CA LEU A 22 6.03 -9.19 -16.84
C LEU A 22 5.78 -7.90 -16.05
N THR A 23 4.97 -7.93 -14.98
CA THR A 23 4.73 -6.78 -14.09
C THR A 23 5.66 -6.76 -12.87
N ALA A 24 6.70 -7.60 -12.85
CA ALA A 24 7.70 -7.63 -11.77
C ALA A 24 8.73 -6.48 -11.84
N ALA A 25 8.64 -5.59 -12.84
CA ALA A 25 9.40 -4.34 -12.82
C ALA A 25 8.79 -3.41 -11.73
N PRO A 26 9.60 -2.79 -10.85
CA PRO A 26 9.07 -1.82 -9.91
C PRO A 26 8.48 -0.67 -10.72
N ALA A 27 7.17 -0.48 -10.65
CA ALA A 27 6.53 0.71 -11.15
C ALA A 27 6.95 1.87 -10.23
N ALA A 28 8.09 2.50 -10.54
CA ALA A 28 8.60 3.69 -9.85
C ALA A 28 7.80 4.95 -10.24
N ALA A 29 6.48 4.90 -10.01
CA ALA A 29 5.54 5.94 -10.40
C ALA A 29 4.61 6.38 -9.25
N HIS A 30 4.94 6.07 -7.99
CA HIS A 30 4.17 6.53 -6.83
C HIS A 30 4.99 7.49 -5.99
N GLY A 31 4.53 8.74 -5.92
CA GLY A 31 5.17 9.88 -5.25
C GLY A 31 5.08 9.86 -3.72
N ALA A 32 5.14 8.67 -3.11
CA ALA A 32 5.28 8.51 -1.68
C ALA A 32 6.51 7.63 -1.45
N ASP A 33 7.52 8.17 -0.76
CA ASP A 33 8.77 7.46 -0.44
C ASP A 33 8.60 6.44 0.71
N ALA A 34 7.36 6.00 0.94
CA ALA A 34 7.01 4.96 1.89
C ALA A 34 6.89 3.61 1.16
N PRO A 35 7.54 2.55 1.65
CA PRO A 35 7.48 1.24 1.02
C PRO A 35 6.08 0.62 1.15
N ASP A 36 5.70 -0.23 0.20
CA ASP A 36 4.45 -1.03 0.23
C ASP A 36 4.47 -2.19 1.24
N GLY A 37 5.27 -2.05 2.30
CA GLY A 37 5.43 -2.99 3.40
C GLY A 37 6.88 -3.07 3.89
N SER A 38 7.04 -3.57 5.11
CA SER A 38 8.35 -3.71 5.78
C SER A 38 8.41 -5.02 6.56
N ASP A 39 9.60 -5.56 6.74
CA ASP A 39 9.85 -6.68 7.67
C ASP A 39 10.33 -6.19 9.04
N TYR A 40 10.48 -4.87 9.19
CA TYR A 40 10.77 -4.19 10.43
C TYR A 40 9.54 -3.44 10.94
N ARG A 41 9.13 -3.76 12.16
CA ARG A 41 8.06 -3.07 12.88
C ARG A 41 8.64 -1.99 13.77
N THR A 42 8.38 -0.74 13.40
CA THR A 42 8.68 0.43 14.22
C THR A 42 7.50 0.74 15.12
N ARG A 43 7.74 0.99 16.42
CA ARG A 43 6.71 1.42 17.38
C ARG A 43 7.22 2.56 18.23
N THR A 44 6.34 3.51 18.56
CA THR A 44 6.57 4.48 19.62
C THR A 44 6.14 3.90 20.96
N THR A 45 6.94 4.10 22.01
CA THR A 45 6.55 3.81 23.40
C THR A 45 6.11 5.08 24.15
N GLY A 46 6.14 6.23 23.47
CA GLY A 46 5.65 7.52 23.97
C GLY A 46 6.74 8.58 24.14
N VAL A 47 6.35 9.71 24.73
CA VAL A 47 7.25 10.82 25.06
C VAL A 47 7.61 10.76 26.55
N THR A 48 8.89 10.96 26.88
CA THR A 48 9.39 10.97 28.26
C THR A 48 10.19 12.25 28.55
N PRO A 49 9.88 13.00 29.64
CA PRO A 49 8.66 12.90 30.45
C PRO A 49 7.39 13.10 29.61
N ALA A 50 6.26 12.54 30.05
CA ALA A 50 5.00 12.71 29.33
C ALA A 50 4.60 14.20 29.28
N ARG A 51 4.16 14.66 28.10
CA ARG A 51 3.75 16.04 27.86
C ARG A 51 2.26 16.07 27.44
N PRO A 52 1.36 16.60 28.28
CA PRO A 52 -0.06 16.71 27.91
C PRO A 52 -0.25 17.51 26.63
N GLY A 53 -0.98 16.97 25.66
CA GLY A 53 -1.20 17.60 24.36
C GLY A 53 -0.12 17.29 23.32
N LEU A 54 0.89 16.47 23.64
CA LEU A 54 1.86 15.98 22.66
C LEU A 54 1.59 14.51 22.36
N GLU A 55 1.28 14.20 21.10
CA GLU A 55 0.95 12.85 20.64
C GLU A 55 1.94 12.42 19.57
N VAL A 56 2.47 11.20 19.67
CA VAL A 56 3.42 10.65 18.70
C VAL A 56 2.98 9.28 18.24
N ARG A 57 2.95 9.09 16.91
CA ARG A 57 2.64 7.80 16.28
C ARG A 57 3.63 7.49 15.16
N VAL A 58 3.67 6.22 14.84
CA VAL A 58 4.33 5.70 13.65
C VAL A 58 3.26 5.53 12.57
N VAL A 59 3.54 5.97 11.35
CA VAL A 59 2.63 5.91 10.21
C VAL A 59 3.33 5.28 9.00
N GLU A 60 2.56 4.98 7.95
CA GLU A 60 3.07 4.45 6.68
C GLU A 60 3.93 3.17 6.88
N ALA A 61 3.38 2.18 7.56
CA ALA A 61 4.06 0.91 7.91
C ALA A 61 5.42 1.06 8.64
N GLY A 62 5.69 2.18 9.30
CA GLY A 62 6.99 2.41 9.95
C GLY A 62 7.87 3.45 9.28
N ALA A 63 7.50 3.94 8.09
CA ALA A 63 8.34 4.82 7.29
C ALA A 63 8.49 6.21 7.90
N ARG A 64 7.46 6.72 8.59
CA ARG A 64 7.46 8.07 9.16
C ARG A 64 6.98 8.10 10.60
N LEU A 65 7.46 9.12 11.30
CA LEU A 65 6.90 9.55 12.56
C LEU A 65 5.95 10.69 12.32
N GLU A 66 4.85 10.66 13.05
CA GLU A 66 3.94 11.78 13.15
C GLU A 66 3.94 12.32 14.58
N LEU A 67 4.15 13.62 14.72
CA LEU A 67 4.08 14.33 16.00
C LEU A 67 3.02 15.44 15.91
N THR A 68 1.96 15.32 16.69
CA THR A 68 0.93 16.34 16.85
C THR A 68 1.17 17.11 18.15
N ASN A 69 1.35 18.43 18.04
CA ASN A 69 1.56 19.31 19.18
C ASN A 69 0.36 20.23 19.44
N ARG A 70 -0.33 19.99 20.55
CA ARG A 70 -1.44 20.81 21.07
C ARG A 70 -1.14 21.38 22.46
N THR A 71 0.14 21.47 22.83
CA THR A 71 0.58 22.01 24.13
C THR A 71 0.39 23.53 24.25
N GLY A 72 0.15 24.23 23.14
CA GLY A 72 0.07 25.70 23.09
C GLY A 72 1.43 26.40 23.04
N ARG A 73 2.54 25.65 23.00
CA ARG A 73 3.92 26.17 22.92
C ARG A 73 4.74 25.40 21.89
N PRO A 74 5.81 26.00 21.32
CA PRO A 74 6.66 25.32 20.35
C PRO A 74 7.44 24.17 20.99
N ILE A 75 7.43 23.02 20.32
CA ILE A 75 8.27 21.86 20.61
C ILE A 75 9.27 21.71 19.46
N GLU A 76 10.54 21.59 19.80
CA GLU A 76 11.60 21.33 18.84
C GLU A 76 11.95 19.84 18.79
N VAL A 77 12.10 19.30 17.58
CA VAL A 77 12.72 17.99 17.34
C VAL A 77 14.20 18.21 17.10
N ILE A 78 15.05 17.42 17.76
CA ILE A 78 16.50 17.56 17.66
C ILE A 78 17.07 16.62 16.61
N GLY A 79 17.90 17.18 15.74
CA GLY A 79 18.61 16.53 14.66
C GLY A 79 19.75 15.63 15.13
N TYR A 80 20.49 15.08 14.16
CA TYR A 80 21.45 14.00 14.39
C TYR A 80 22.74 14.47 15.10
N SER A 81 23.06 15.75 15.01
CA SER A 81 24.23 16.37 15.65
C SER A 81 23.87 17.20 16.88
N GLY A 82 22.64 17.07 17.40
CA GLY A 82 22.15 17.82 18.55
C GLY A 82 21.57 19.21 18.22
N GLU A 83 21.48 19.55 16.94
CA GLU A 83 20.94 20.81 16.44
C GLU A 83 19.40 20.82 16.39
N PRO A 84 18.72 21.97 16.50
CA PRO A 84 17.28 22.04 16.24
C PRO A 84 16.98 21.67 14.78
N TYR A 85 16.07 20.72 14.57
CA TYR A 85 15.66 20.25 13.23
C TYR A 85 14.27 20.78 12.85
N LEU A 86 13.22 20.36 13.57
CA LEU A 86 11.86 20.84 13.38
C LEU A 86 11.44 21.69 14.57
N ARG A 87 10.59 22.68 14.34
CA ARG A 87 9.88 23.42 15.38
C ARG A 87 8.39 23.41 15.07
N ILE A 88 7.61 22.82 15.96
CA ILE A 88 6.19 22.53 15.77
C ILE A 88 5.43 23.25 16.88
N GLY A 89 4.48 24.11 16.56
CA GLY A 89 3.76 24.88 17.57
C GLY A 89 2.55 25.64 17.01
N PRO A 90 1.97 26.56 17.80
CA PRO A 90 0.78 27.32 17.40
C PRO A 90 1.01 28.22 16.18
N ASP A 91 2.25 28.63 15.93
CA ASP A 91 2.63 29.46 14.77
C ASP A 91 2.86 28.63 13.50
N GLY A 92 2.66 27.32 13.55
CA GLY A 92 2.86 26.37 12.46
C GLY A 92 4.11 25.51 12.63
N ILE A 93 4.51 24.89 11.53
CA ILE A 93 5.64 23.95 11.44
C ILE A 93 6.76 24.62 10.67
N PHE A 94 7.96 24.57 11.25
CA PHE A 94 9.18 25.11 10.67
C PHE A 94 10.26 24.03 10.61
N GLU A 95 11.01 24.02 9.52
CA GLU A 95 12.25 23.25 9.38
C GLU A 95 13.45 24.19 9.47
N ASN A 96 14.53 23.71 10.07
CA ASN A 96 15.79 24.44 10.11
C ASN A 96 16.61 24.11 8.86
N THR A 97 16.77 25.06 7.95
CA THR A 97 17.57 24.87 6.73
C THR A 97 19.06 24.67 7.00
N ARG A 98 19.53 24.98 8.22
CA ARG A 98 20.90 24.69 8.66
C ARG A 98 21.09 23.27 9.21
N SER A 99 20.02 22.55 9.53
CA SER A 99 20.12 21.18 10.06
C SER A 99 20.34 20.18 8.94
N PRO A 100 21.40 19.33 9.00
CA PRO A 100 21.55 18.20 8.09
C PRO A 100 20.32 17.27 8.06
N ALA A 101 19.59 17.14 9.17
CA ALA A 101 18.39 16.30 9.23
C ALA A 101 17.30 16.76 8.26
N THR A 102 17.20 18.05 7.94
CA THR A 102 16.27 18.59 6.94
C THR A 102 16.45 17.98 5.56
N TYR A 103 17.68 17.62 5.20
CA TYR A 103 18.00 17.05 3.91
C TYR A 103 18.00 15.52 3.97
N LEU A 104 18.61 14.97 5.02
CA LEU A 104 18.72 13.52 5.25
C LEU A 104 17.38 12.81 5.48
N ASN A 105 16.32 13.56 5.80
CA ASN A 105 14.98 13.02 6.04
C ASN A 105 14.00 13.30 4.89
N ARG A 106 14.47 13.89 3.78
CA ARG A 106 13.62 14.08 2.58
C ARG A 106 13.25 12.76 1.93
N THR A 107 14.17 11.82 1.97
CA THR A 107 13.98 10.46 1.49
C THR A 107 14.12 9.46 2.64
N ILE A 108 13.44 8.32 2.55
CA ILE A 108 13.57 7.22 3.50
C ILE A 108 14.99 6.62 3.47
N ALA A 109 15.63 6.64 2.30
CA ALA A 109 17.01 6.19 2.12
C ALA A 109 18.02 7.16 2.78
N GLY A 110 17.67 8.45 2.88
CA GLY A 110 18.55 9.49 3.38
C GLY A 110 19.77 9.73 2.49
N ASP A 111 19.57 9.60 1.19
CA ASP A 111 20.57 9.70 0.12
C ASP A 111 20.66 11.11 -0.49
N THR A 112 19.92 12.07 0.06
CA THR A 112 19.98 13.46 -0.37
C THR A 112 21.34 14.06 -0.03
N THR A 113 22.05 14.58 -1.04
CA THR A 113 23.29 15.32 -0.87
C THR A 113 23.09 16.56 0.00
N LEU A 114 23.93 16.71 1.03
CA LEU A 114 23.90 17.88 1.91
C LEU A 114 24.41 19.12 1.17
N PRO A 115 23.66 20.24 1.17
CA PRO A 115 24.16 21.50 0.63
C PRO A 115 25.18 22.14 1.57
N ALA A 116 25.97 23.08 1.05
CA ALA A 116 27.03 23.73 1.82
C ALA A 116 26.51 24.56 3.00
N GLU A 117 25.26 25.03 2.93
CA GLU A 117 24.63 25.82 4.00
C GLU A 117 24.18 24.96 5.19
N ALA A 118 24.11 23.63 5.03
CA ALA A 118 23.77 22.69 6.11
C ALA A 118 24.93 22.59 7.11
N ASP A 119 24.87 23.44 8.13
CA ASP A 119 25.84 23.54 9.21
C ASP A 119 25.13 23.35 10.57
N PRO A 120 25.27 22.20 11.23
CA PRO A 120 24.60 21.92 12.50
C PRO A 120 25.11 22.80 13.65
N ALA A 121 26.27 23.45 13.51
CA ALA A 121 26.80 24.36 14.52
C ALA A 121 26.33 25.82 14.34
N ALA A 122 25.75 26.15 13.17
CA ALA A 122 25.22 27.48 12.92
C ALA A 122 23.90 27.73 13.67
N ALA A 123 23.60 29.01 13.92
CA ALA A 123 22.28 29.39 14.44
C ALA A 123 21.17 28.93 13.48
N PRO A 124 20.03 28.43 14.01
CA PRO A 124 18.98 27.86 13.16
C PRO A 124 18.36 28.93 12.25
N SER A 125 18.13 28.55 11.00
CA SER A 125 17.40 29.35 10.02
C SER A 125 16.07 28.69 9.73
N TRP A 126 15.02 29.22 10.34
CA TRP A 126 13.69 28.63 10.28
C TRP A 126 12.95 28.99 8.99
N GLN A 127 12.54 27.97 8.26
CA GLN A 127 11.63 28.08 7.12
C GLN A 127 10.29 27.45 7.48
N ARG A 128 9.20 28.19 7.29
CA ARG A 128 7.85 27.67 7.55
C ARG A 128 7.42 26.75 6.41
N ILE A 129 6.90 25.58 6.76
CA ILE A 129 6.46 24.55 5.80
C ILE A 129 4.96 24.23 5.89
N SER A 130 4.31 24.60 7.00
CA SER A 130 2.87 24.38 7.18
C SER A 130 2.29 25.30 8.27
N ASP A 131 1.01 25.65 8.15
CA ASP A 131 0.22 26.33 9.19
C ASP A 131 -0.32 25.37 10.27
N GLY A 132 -0.18 24.06 10.09
CA GLY A 132 -0.73 23.04 10.98
C GLY A 132 0.10 22.79 12.25
N THR A 133 -0.34 21.81 13.05
CA THR A 133 0.31 21.41 14.31
C THR A 133 0.82 19.97 14.31
N THR A 134 0.75 19.30 13.16
CA THR A 134 1.13 17.89 12.98
C THR A 134 2.25 17.80 11.95
N ALA A 135 3.44 17.39 12.39
CA ALA A 135 4.58 17.16 11.50
C ALA A 135 4.74 15.67 11.18
N LEU A 136 5.11 15.39 9.93
CA LEU A 136 5.45 14.08 9.42
C LEU A 136 6.89 14.11 8.90
N TRP A 137 7.73 13.16 9.32
CA TRP A 137 9.09 13.05 8.80
C TRP A 137 9.61 11.62 8.87
N HIS A 138 10.57 11.29 8.00
CA HIS A 138 11.39 10.08 8.12
C HIS A 138 12.45 10.31 9.21
N ASP A 139 12.71 9.33 10.07
CA ASP A 139 13.80 9.44 11.06
C ASP A 139 14.71 8.22 11.01
N GLN A 140 15.98 8.45 10.67
CA GLN A 140 16.96 7.39 10.48
C GLN A 140 17.24 6.59 11.76
N ARG A 141 16.98 7.18 12.94
CA ARG A 141 17.15 6.49 14.23
C ARG A 141 16.11 5.38 14.43
N ALA A 142 14.91 5.56 13.87
CA ALA A 142 13.78 4.65 13.98
C ALA A 142 13.70 3.62 12.84
N LEU A 143 14.66 3.63 11.90
CA LEU A 143 14.67 2.76 10.71
C LEU A 143 15.86 1.79 10.72
N TRP A 144 15.65 0.62 10.12
CA TRP A 144 16.76 -0.22 9.66
C TRP A 144 17.19 0.26 8.28
N ARG A 145 18.48 0.55 8.09
CA ARG A 145 18.98 1.15 6.84
C ARG A 145 20.08 0.36 6.16
N GLU A 146 20.53 -0.74 6.76
CA GLU A 146 21.54 -1.59 6.15
C GLU A 146 20.87 -2.55 5.17
N SER A 147 21.59 -2.89 4.10
CA SER A 147 21.09 -3.82 3.07
C SER A 147 20.91 -5.24 3.59
N ALA A 148 21.74 -5.66 4.54
CA ALA A 148 21.63 -6.95 5.21
C ALA A 148 20.89 -6.81 6.56
N PRO A 149 20.09 -7.80 6.97
CA PRO A 149 19.55 -7.85 8.33
C PRO A 149 20.66 -8.02 9.39
N PRO A 150 20.42 -7.67 10.67
CA PRO A 150 21.35 -7.90 11.76
C PRO A 150 21.78 -9.38 11.89
N ASP A 151 22.97 -9.63 12.44
CA ASP A 151 23.53 -10.99 12.57
C ASP A 151 22.58 -11.97 13.29
N ALA A 152 21.94 -11.52 14.37
CA ALA A 152 20.96 -12.32 15.12
C ALA A 152 19.75 -12.71 14.26
N VAL A 153 19.28 -11.81 13.40
CA VAL A 153 18.20 -12.07 12.45
C VAL A 153 18.65 -13.06 11.39
N ARG A 154 19.86 -12.90 10.82
CA ARG A 154 20.37 -13.85 9.82
C ARG A 154 20.56 -15.26 10.39
N ALA A 155 20.88 -15.37 11.67
CA ALA A 155 21.03 -16.66 12.34
C ALA A 155 19.69 -17.37 12.62
N ALA A 156 18.59 -16.63 12.80
CA ALA A 156 17.26 -17.19 13.05
C ALA A 156 16.15 -16.32 12.40
N PRO A 157 16.05 -16.29 11.05
CA PRO A 157 15.20 -15.35 10.32
C PRO A 157 13.69 -15.59 10.51
N ASP A 158 13.33 -16.79 10.97
CA ASP A 158 11.99 -17.30 11.26
C ASP A 158 11.46 -16.88 12.64
N ARG A 159 12.24 -16.10 13.42
CA ARG A 159 11.83 -15.59 14.74
C ARG A 159 11.73 -14.08 14.76
N GLU A 160 10.87 -13.55 15.63
CA GLU A 160 10.88 -12.12 15.93
C GLU A 160 12.15 -11.74 16.69
N HIS A 161 12.76 -10.59 16.38
CA HIS A 161 13.93 -10.07 17.08
C HIS A 161 13.76 -8.61 17.46
N ARG A 162 14.11 -8.24 18.70
CA ARG A 162 14.35 -6.83 19.03
C ARG A 162 15.66 -6.41 18.37
N VAL A 163 15.58 -5.49 17.41
CA VAL A 163 16.76 -4.97 16.70
C VAL A 163 17.39 -3.84 17.50
N ARG A 164 16.57 -2.88 17.95
CA ARG A 164 17.03 -1.77 18.81
C ARG A 164 15.87 -1.11 19.54
N ASP A 165 16.21 -0.49 20.66
CA ASP A 165 15.42 0.60 21.24
C ASP A 165 16.00 1.92 20.71
N TRP A 166 15.14 2.84 20.31
CA TRP A 166 15.56 4.11 19.71
C TRP A 166 14.95 5.29 20.45
N THR A 167 15.63 6.43 20.35
CA THR A 167 15.21 7.67 20.99
C THR A 167 15.43 8.85 20.06
N ILE A 168 14.48 9.78 20.05
CA ILE A 168 14.59 11.06 19.33
C ILE A 168 14.46 12.18 20.35
N PRO A 169 15.49 13.00 20.58
CA PRO A 169 15.41 14.08 21.55
C PRO A 169 14.45 15.16 21.07
N LEU A 170 13.70 15.69 22.02
CA LEU A 170 12.82 16.83 21.89
C LEU A 170 13.25 17.92 22.86
N ARG A 171 12.88 19.16 22.56
CA ARG A 171 13.06 20.29 23.46
C ARG A 171 11.77 21.09 23.58
N ASP A 172 11.35 21.29 24.82
CA ASP A 172 10.23 22.14 25.20
C ASP A 172 10.78 23.40 25.89
N GLY A 173 11.10 24.41 25.08
CA GLY A 173 11.86 25.58 25.53
C GLY A 173 13.27 25.22 26.01
N ALA A 174 13.48 25.16 27.33
CA ALA A 174 14.74 24.72 27.94
C ALA A 174 14.66 23.29 28.50
N GLU A 175 13.47 22.70 28.57
CA GLU A 175 13.27 21.39 29.17
C GLU A 175 13.51 20.27 28.14
N PRO A 176 14.40 19.31 28.42
CA PRO A 176 14.58 18.16 27.56
C PRO A 176 13.38 17.22 27.65
N ALA A 177 13.04 16.60 26.53
CA ALA A 177 12.17 15.44 26.45
C ALA A 177 12.68 14.50 25.35
N GLN A 178 12.07 13.33 25.19
CA GLN A 178 12.45 12.39 24.15
C GLN A 178 11.26 11.55 23.72
N ILE A 179 11.12 11.34 22.42
CA ILE A 179 10.33 10.24 21.88
C ILE A 179 11.14 8.97 22.10
N ARG A 180 10.50 7.92 22.62
CA ARG A 180 11.08 6.58 22.74
C ARG A 180 10.32 5.61 21.86
N GLY A 181 11.01 4.57 21.42
CA GLY A 181 10.38 3.51 20.64
C GLY A 181 11.27 2.29 20.43
N THR A 182 10.72 1.33 19.70
CA THR A 182 11.35 0.05 19.40
C THR A 182 11.36 -0.21 17.91
N LEU A 183 12.34 -0.97 17.47
CA LEU A 183 12.42 -1.54 16.13
C LEU A 183 12.58 -3.06 16.28
N ASP A 184 11.59 -3.79 15.78
CA ASP A 184 11.54 -5.24 15.84
C ASP A 184 11.59 -5.83 14.43
N TRP A 185 12.39 -6.86 14.20
CA TRP A 185 12.29 -7.70 13.01
C TRP A 185 11.13 -8.67 13.18
N LEU A 186 10.34 -8.83 12.12
CA LEU A 186 9.29 -9.83 12.02
C LEU A 186 9.57 -10.76 10.85
N PRO A 187 9.47 -12.08 11.05
CA PRO A 187 9.59 -13.05 9.97
C PRO A 187 8.59 -12.77 8.85
N PRO A 188 9.04 -12.58 7.59
CA PRO A 188 8.15 -12.42 6.47
C PRO A 188 7.28 -13.68 6.28
N PRO A 189 6.04 -13.53 5.80
CA PRO A 189 5.18 -14.66 5.48
C PRO A 189 5.75 -15.49 4.32
N ASP A 190 5.27 -16.72 4.16
CA ASP A 190 5.53 -17.49 2.95
C ASP A 190 4.72 -16.92 1.77
N ALA A 191 5.37 -16.08 0.96
CA ALA A 191 4.78 -15.48 -0.23
C ALA A 191 4.32 -16.53 -1.25
N TYR A 192 4.97 -17.69 -1.31
CA TYR A 192 4.61 -18.74 -2.27
C TYR A 192 3.21 -19.26 -2.02
N THR A 193 2.87 -19.56 -0.76
CA THR A 193 1.52 -20.02 -0.39
C THR A 193 0.45 -19.01 -0.79
N TRP A 194 0.68 -17.72 -0.54
CA TRP A 194 -0.26 -16.65 -0.92
C TRP A 194 -0.46 -16.56 -2.43
N TRP A 195 0.62 -16.62 -3.21
CA TRP A 195 0.54 -16.64 -4.66
C TRP A 195 -0.15 -17.90 -5.19
N ALA A 196 0.15 -19.08 -4.63
CA ALA A 196 -0.47 -20.34 -5.04
C ALA A 196 -2.00 -20.30 -4.82
N VAL A 197 -2.46 -19.87 -3.65
CA VAL A 197 -3.89 -19.71 -3.35
C VAL A 197 -4.53 -18.70 -4.29
N THR A 198 -3.87 -17.57 -4.54
CA THR A 198 -4.35 -16.52 -5.46
C THR A 198 -4.47 -17.03 -6.90
N ILE A 199 -3.48 -17.78 -7.39
CA ILE A 199 -3.48 -18.37 -8.73
C ILE A 199 -4.56 -19.44 -8.86
N VAL A 200 -4.72 -20.32 -7.88
CA VAL A 200 -5.80 -21.31 -7.91
C VAL A 200 -7.16 -20.63 -7.91
N GLY A 201 -7.34 -19.59 -7.08
CA GLY A 201 -8.58 -18.81 -7.02
C GLY A 201 -8.89 -18.10 -8.33
N LEU A 202 -7.93 -17.39 -8.94
CA LEU A 202 -8.15 -16.68 -10.20
C LEU A 202 -8.45 -17.67 -11.34
N LEU A 203 -7.84 -18.85 -11.36
CA LEU A 203 -8.13 -19.89 -12.35
C LEU A 203 -9.55 -20.44 -12.19
N ALA A 204 -9.99 -20.66 -10.96
CA ALA A 204 -11.36 -21.10 -10.67
C ALA A 204 -12.39 -20.07 -11.14
N VAL A 205 -12.16 -18.77 -10.88
CA VAL A 205 -13.01 -17.68 -11.37
C VAL A 205 -12.93 -17.58 -12.90
N GLY A 206 -11.74 -17.65 -13.49
CA GLY A 206 -11.52 -17.61 -14.94
C GLY A 206 -12.24 -18.74 -15.68
N ALA A 207 -12.32 -19.94 -15.08
CA ALA A 207 -13.02 -21.09 -15.65
C ALA A 207 -14.52 -20.84 -15.86
N LEU A 208 -15.13 -19.87 -15.16
CA LEU A 208 -16.51 -19.44 -15.41
C LEU A 208 -16.72 -18.93 -16.84
N GLY A 209 -15.67 -18.44 -17.50
CA GLY A 209 -15.70 -18.03 -18.89
C GLY A 209 -15.76 -19.18 -19.91
N LEU A 210 -15.51 -20.42 -19.48
CA LEU A 210 -15.64 -21.60 -20.34
C LEU A 210 -17.10 -22.06 -20.50
N LEU A 211 -17.99 -21.58 -19.65
CA LEU A 211 -19.42 -21.91 -19.70
C LEU A 211 -20.08 -21.16 -20.87
N ALA A 212 -20.77 -21.91 -21.73
CA ALA A 212 -21.38 -21.37 -22.94
C ALA A 212 -22.38 -20.24 -22.62
N ALA A 213 -22.18 -19.06 -23.23
CA ALA A 213 -22.96 -17.86 -22.94
C ALA A 213 -24.47 -18.04 -23.18
N ALA A 214 -24.85 -18.82 -24.19
CA ALA A 214 -26.25 -19.13 -24.51
C ALA A 214 -26.92 -20.10 -23.52
N ALA A 215 -26.15 -20.80 -22.67
CA ALA A 215 -26.69 -21.75 -21.71
C ALA A 215 -27.10 -21.05 -20.40
N PRO A 216 -28.10 -21.59 -19.65
CA PRO A 216 -28.46 -21.07 -18.33
C PRO A 216 -27.27 -20.98 -17.35
N ALA A 217 -26.34 -21.92 -17.46
CA ALA A 217 -25.09 -21.91 -16.69
C ALA A 217 -24.20 -20.71 -17.04
N GLY A 218 -24.13 -20.31 -18.31
CA GLY A 218 -23.38 -19.11 -18.75
C GLY A 218 -23.99 -17.81 -18.24
N ALA A 219 -25.32 -17.73 -18.17
CA ALA A 219 -26.01 -16.58 -17.56
C ALA A 219 -25.73 -16.48 -16.05
N ARG A 220 -25.79 -17.62 -15.33
CA ARG A 220 -25.45 -17.67 -13.90
C ARG A 220 -23.98 -17.33 -13.66
N ALA A 221 -23.08 -17.79 -14.53
CA ALA A 221 -21.65 -17.48 -14.47
C ALA A 221 -21.39 -15.98 -14.63
N LEU A 222 -22.08 -15.30 -15.56
CA LEU A 222 -21.96 -13.84 -15.71
C LEU A 222 -22.46 -13.10 -14.47
N SER A 223 -23.59 -13.53 -13.89
CA SER A 223 -24.06 -12.96 -12.63
C SER A 223 -23.08 -13.20 -11.48
N ALA A 224 -22.48 -14.39 -11.37
CA ALA A 224 -21.45 -14.69 -10.37
C ALA A 224 -20.21 -13.80 -10.54
N LEU A 225 -19.72 -13.62 -11.78
CA LEU A 225 -18.64 -12.67 -12.08
C LEU A 225 -19.02 -11.24 -11.70
N GLY A 226 -20.28 -10.85 -11.93
CA GLY A 226 -20.80 -9.55 -11.51
C GLY A 226 -20.78 -9.35 -9.99
N VAL A 227 -21.25 -10.35 -9.21
CA VAL A 227 -21.18 -10.33 -7.74
C VAL A 227 -19.73 -10.24 -7.27
N LEU A 228 -18.84 -11.06 -7.84
CA LEU A 228 -17.42 -11.05 -7.49
C LEU A 228 -16.79 -9.68 -7.78
N LEU A 229 -17.04 -9.09 -8.94
CA LEU A 229 -16.53 -7.74 -9.27
C LEU A 229 -17.05 -6.66 -8.33
N VAL A 230 -18.31 -6.72 -7.90
CA VAL A 230 -18.83 -5.79 -6.87
C VAL A 230 -18.07 -5.99 -5.57
N ALA A 231 -17.91 -7.23 -5.10
CA ALA A 231 -17.21 -7.52 -3.86
C ALA A 231 -15.73 -7.10 -3.91
N GLY A 232 -15.01 -7.48 -4.97
CA GLY A 232 -13.61 -7.09 -5.19
C GLY A 232 -13.45 -5.59 -5.36
N GLY A 233 -14.40 -4.93 -6.04
CA GLY A 233 -14.43 -3.47 -6.17
C GLY A 233 -14.62 -2.75 -4.82
N VAL A 234 -15.51 -3.25 -3.96
CA VAL A 234 -15.67 -2.74 -2.59
C VAL A 234 -14.38 -2.90 -1.80
N VAL A 235 -13.74 -4.07 -1.86
CA VAL A 235 -12.45 -4.30 -1.18
C VAL A 235 -11.37 -3.35 -1.71
N ALA A 236 -11.30 -3.12 -3.03
CA ALA A 236 -10.36 -2.20 -3.65
C ALA A 236 -10.61 -0.71 -3.32
N VAL A 237 -11.81 -0.35 -2.83
CA VAL A 237 -12.10 0.97 -2.24
C VAL A 237 -11.72 1.00 -0.77
N LEU A 238 -11.99 -0.06 -0.01
CA LEU A 238 -11.69 -0.13 1.42
C LEU A 238 -10.19 -0.19 1.71
N TYR A 239 -9.40 -0.88 0.87
CA TYR A 239 -7.96 -1.01 1.07
C TYR A 239 -7.22 0.34 1.07
N PRO A 240 -7.37 1.23 0.06
CA PRO A 240 -6.74 2.54 0.09
C PRO A 240 -7.26 3.44 1.23
N VAL A 241 -8.51 3.30 1.67
CA VAL A 241 -8.98 3.97 2.90
C VAL A 241 -8.13 3.55 4.09
N GLY A 242 -7.84 2.25 4.23
CA GLY A 242 -6.91 1.75 5.24
C GLY A 242 -5.52 2.37 5.12
N ARG A 243 -4.97 2.44 3.91
CA ARG A 243 -3.66 3.06 3.67
C ARG A 243 -3.63 4.52 4.09
N GLU A 244 -4.65 5.30 3.76
CA GLU A 244 -4.71 6.72 4.15
C GLU A 244 -4.83 6.89 5.67
N LEU A 245 -5.59 6.03 6.35
CA LEU A 245 -5.67 6.03 7.82
C LEU A 245 -4.31 5.69 8.45
N ASP A 246 -3.61 4.68 7.92
CA ASP A 246 -2.24 4.33 8.36
C ASP A 246 -1.24 5.44 8.07
N ALA A 247 -1.42 6.17 6.96
CA ALA A 247 -0.56 7.27 6.54
C ALA A 247 -0.73 8.57 7.35
N GLY A 248 -1.70 8.63 8.26
CA GLY A 248 -1.90 9.81 9.10
C GLY A 248 -3.28 10.46 8.99
N ALA A 249 -4.09 10.11 7.99
CA ALA A 249 -5.32 10.83 7.68
C ALA A 249 -6.29 10.87 8.87
N GLN A 250 -6.74 12.08 9.22
CA GLN A 250 -7.70 12.29 10.30
C GLN A 250 -9.06 12.74 9.74
N GLY A 251 -10.11 12.06 10.20
CA GLY A 251 -11.49 12.36 9.81
C GLY A 251 -11.79 12.13 8.32
N MET A 252 -13.04 12.39 7.94
CA MET A 252 -13.51 12.16 6.57
C MET A 252 -12.77 13.02 5.54
N GLY A 253 -12.49 14.29 5.87
CA GLY A 253 -11.81 15.22 4.96
C GLY A 253 -10.39 14.81 4.63
N GLY A 254 -9.60 14.40 5.63
CA GLY A 254 -8.23 13.93 5.42
C GLY A 254 -8.18 12.67 4.55
N VAL A 255 -9.07 11.72 4.81
CA VAL A 255 -9.18 10.48 4.01
C VAL A 255 -9.58 10.82 2.57
N LEU A 256 -10.56 11.69 2.35
CA LEU A 256 -10.97 12.09 0.99
C LEU A 256 -9.85 12.77 0.22
N VAL A 257 -9.10 13.67 0.85
CA VAL A 257 -7.94 14.32 0.21
C VAL A 257 -6.90 13.28 -0.17
N GLY A 258 -6.53 12.38 0.75
CA GLY A 258 -5.56 11.32 0.50
C GLY A 258 -5.98 10.37 -0.62
N LEU A 259 -7.27 9.99 -0.65
CA LEU A 259 -7.81 9.16 -1.72
C LEU A 259 -7.73 9.83 -3.10
N LEU A 260 -7.95 11.15 -3.17
CA LEU A 260 -7.95 11.89 -4.43
C LEU A 260 -6.56 12.31 -4.90
N SER A 261 -5.59 12.44 -3.99
CA SER A 261 -4.22 12.83 -4.31
C SER A 261 -3.28 11.63 -4.49
N GLY A 262 -3.40 10.61 -3.64
CA GLY A 262 -2.47 9.48 -3.58
C GLY A 262 -3.05 8.15 -4.10
N GLN A 263 -4.36 7.92 -3.95
CA GLN A 263 -4.99 6.61 -4.25
C GLN A 263 -5.99 6.63 -5.40
N VAL A 264 -5.96 7.67 -6.24
CA VAL A 264 -7.02 7.94 -7.22
C VAL A 264 -7.26 6.76 -8.17
N TRP A 265 -6.21 6.07 -8.60
CA TRP A 265 -6.33 4.92 -9.50
C TRP A 265 -6.94 3.70 -8.82
N SER A 266 -6.54 3.38 -7.58
CA SER A 266 -7.17 2.29 -6.82
C SER A 266 -8.66 2.59 -6.57
N LEU A 267 -8.98 3.83 -6.22
CA LEU A 267 -10.37 4.27 -6.01
C LEU A 267 -11.21 4.14 -7.28
N LEU A 268 -10.74 4.71 -8.40
CA LEU A 268 -11.48 4.70 -9.67
C LEU A 268 -11.67 3.27 -10.20
N THR A 269 -10.67 2.40 -10.05
CA THR A 269 -10.79 1.01 -10.49
C THR A 269 -11.72 0.19 -9.61
N GLY A 270 -11.72 0.43 -8.29
CA GLY A 270 -12.70 -0.16 -7.37
C GLY A 270 -14.14 0.24 -7.72
N VAL A 271 -14.39 1.54 -7.92
CA VAL A 271 -15.71 2.06 -8.34
C VAL A 271 -16.10 1.54 -9.72
N GLY A 272 -15.17 1.50 -10.67
CA GLY A 272 -15.37 0.95 -12.01
C GLY A 272 -15.72 -0.54 -11.98
N ALA A 273 -15.09 -1.33 -11.10
CA ALA A 273 -15.42 -2.73 -10.89
C ALA A 273 -16.83 -2.93 -10.31
N ILE A 274 -17.24 -2.09 -9.35
CA ILE A 274 -18.62 -2.09 -8.83
C ILE A 274 -19.61 -1.80 -9.96
N ALA A 275 -19.36 -0.75 -10.74
CA ALA A 275 -20.22 -0.37 -11.86
C ALA A 275 -20.32 -1.47 -12.92
N ALA A 276 -19.19 -2.07 -13.31
CA ALA A 276 -19.15 -3.18 -14.26
C ALA A 276 -19.84 -4.44 -13.72
N GLY A 277 -19.70 -4.73 -12.42
CA GLY A 277 -20.37 -5.83 -11.76
C GLY A 277 -21.90 -5.65 -11.76
N CYS A 278 -22.38 -4.46 -11.40
CA CYS A 278 -23.80 -4.10 -11.50
C CYS A 278 -24.31 -4.16 -12.95
N TYR A 279 -23.50 -3.72 -13.91
CA TYR A 279 -23.81 -3.81 -15.34
C TYR A 279 -23.98 -5.25 -15.83
N ALA A 280 -23.11 -6.15 -15.37
CA ALA A 280 -23.19 -7.59 -15.64
C ALA A 280 -24.40 -8.25 -14.96
N LEU A 281 -24.71 -7.87 -13.72
CA LEU A 281 -25.89 -8.35 -12.98
C LEU A 281 -27.20 -7.93 -13.67
N ALA A 282 -27.24 -6.71 -14.21
CA ALA A 282 -28.35 -6.21 -15.02
C ALA A 282 -28.42 -6.84 -16.44
N ARG A 283 -27.49 -7.74 -16.78
CA ARG A 283 -27.43 -8.48 -18.06
C ARG A 283 -27.47 -7.55 -19.28
N ARG A 284 -26.76 -6.44 -19.20
CA ARG A 284 -26.68 -5.45 -20.27
C ARG A 284 -25.84 -5.99 -21.46
N PRO A 285 -26.08 -5.49 -22.70
CA PRO A 285 -25.26 -5.87 -23.85
C PRO A 285 -23.79 -5.49 -23.61
N ALA A 286 -22.85 -6.25 -24.18
CA ALA A 286 -21.40 -6.04 -23.98
C ALA A 286 -20.90 -6.17 -22.52
N ALA A 287 -21.69 -6.77 -21.61
CA ALA A 287 -21.26 -7.02 -20.24
C ALA A 287 -19.94 -7.81 -20.16
N ASP A 288 -19.69 -8.74 -21.09
CA ASP A 288 -18.43 -9.52 -21.12
C ASP A 288 -17.19 -8.62 -21.30
N PHE A 289 -17.31 -7.54 -22.09
CA PHE A 289 -16.24 -6.55 -22.26
C PHE A 289 -16.04 -5.70 -21.00
N ALA A 290 -17.14 -5.22 -20.41
CA ALA A 290 -17.09 -4.46 -19.17
C ALA A 290 -16.45 -5.27 -18.03
N VAL A 291 -16.82 -6.55 -17.91
CA VAL A 291 -16.23 -7.49 -16.94
C VAL A 291 -14.74 -7.70 -17.21
N ALA A 292 -14.34 -7.91 -18.47
CA ALA A 292 -12.95 -8.13 -18.82
C ALA A 292 -12.06 -6.92 -18.50
N LEU A 293 -12.51 -5.73 -18.93
CA LEU A 293 -11.80 -4.47 -18.74
C LEU A 293 -11.72 -4.09 -17.26
N ALA A 294 -12.85 -4.10 -16.55
CA ALA A 294 -12.88 -3.75 -15.14
C ALA A 294 -12.07 -4.74 -14.30
N GLY A 295 -12.13 -6.04 -14.62
CA GLY A 295 -11.28 -7.04 -14.00
C GLY A 295 -9.79 -6.76 -14.20
N ALA A 296 -9.39 -6.32 -15.40
CA ALA A 296 -7.98 -6.07 -15.71
C ALA A 296 -7.47 -4.85 -14.95
N CYS A 297 -8.25 -3.77 -14.94
CA CYS A 297 -7.96 -2.58 -14.16
C CYS A 297 -7.88 -2.88 -12.66
N LEU A 298 -8.85 -3.64 -12.13
CA LEU A 298 -8.88 -4.05 -10.72
C LEU A 298 -7.63 -4.87 -10.34
N ALA A 299 -7.26 -5.84 -11.18
CA ALA A 299 -6.09 -6.68 -10.94
C ALA A 299 -4.79 -5.85 -10.95
N LEU A 300 -4.62 -4.96 -11.92
CA LEU A 300 -3.38 -4.20 -12.09
C LEU A 300 -3.23 -3.07 -11.06
N PHE A 301 -4.24 -2.20 -10.95
CA PHE A 301 -4.12 -0.95 -10.19
C PHE A 301 -4.46 -1.09 -8.70
N ALA A 302 -5.21 -2.11 -8.30
CA ALA A 302 -5.50 -2.37 -6.90
C ALA A 302 -4.80 -3.65 -6.39
N GLY A 303 -4.77 -4.71 -7.20
CA GLY A 303 -4.15 -5.99 -6.82
C GLY A 303 -2.62 -5.95 -6.86
N VAL A 304 -2.04 -5.87 -8.07
CA VAL A 304 -0.59 -5.95 -8.30
C VAL A 304 0.15 -4.80 -7.61
N ALA A 305 -0.42 -3.59 -7.65
CA ALA A 305 0.11 -2.43 -6.94
C ALA A 305 0.29 -2.65 -5.42
N ASN A 306 -0.43 -3.60 -4.82
CA ASN A 306 -0.36 -3.91 -3.39
C ASN A 306 0.14 -5.33 -3.09
N ALA A 307 0.66 -6.06 -4.10
CA ALA A 307 1.05 -7.46 -3.95
C ALA A 307 2.28 -7.68 -3.06
N ALA A 308 3.04 -6.62 -2.76
CA ALA A 308 4.16 -6.65 -1.80
C ALA A 308 3.72 -7.19 -0.42
N VAL A 309 2.45 -7.02 -0.05
CA VAL A 309 1.90 -7.52 1.21
C VAL A 309 2.03 -9.04 1.39
N PHE A 310 2.13 -9.81 0.30
CA PHE A 310 2.35 -11.26 0.36
C PHE A 310 3.76 -11.64 0.81
N ALA A 311 4.72 -10.72 0.73
CA ALA A 311 6.12 -10.97 1.09
C ALA A 311 6.60 -10.14 2.28
N ARG A 312 5.76 -9.24 2.81
CA ARG A 312 6.13 -8.32 3.90
C ARG A 312 5.37 -8.60 5.18
N SER A 313 6.05 -8.50 6.31
CA SER A 313 5.46 -8.76 7.63
C SER A 313 4.52 -7.65 8.11
N VAL A 314 4.86 -6.39 7.84
CA VAL A 314 4.10 -5.19 8.18
C VAL A 314 3.49 -4.64 6.90
N ALA A 315 2.17 -4.46 6.92
CA ALA A 315 1.40 -3.85 5.84
C ALA A 315 1.05 -2.40 6.20
N PRO A 316 0.98 -1.47 5.23
CA PRO A 316 0.64 -0.06 5.47
C PRO A 316 -0.88 0.12 5.63
N VAL A 317 -1.46 -0.52 6.65
CA VAL A 317 -2.89 -0.49 6.97
C VAL A 317 -3.09 -0.66 8.48
N PRO A 318 -4.18 -0.13 9.07
CA PRO A 318 -4.38 -0.13 10.53
C PRO A 318 -4.81 -1.49 11.12
N TRP A 319 -5.08 -2.48 10.27
CA TRP A 319 -5.52 -3.82 10.68
C TRP A 319 -4.40 -4.86 10.51
N PRO A 320 -4.56 -6.11 11.02
CA PRO A 320 -3.54 -7.13 10.89
C PRO A 320 -3.13 -7.40 9.44
N ALA A 321 -1.84 -7.63 9.21
CA ALA A 321 -1.31 -7.88 7.86
C ALA A 321 -2.00 -9.06 7.15
N GLU A 322 -2.49 -10.07 7.88
CA GLU A 322 -3.26 -11.18 7.29
C GLU A 322 -4.56 -10.70 6.61
N VAL A 323 -5.26 -9.74 7.23
CA VAL A 323 -6.47 -9.16 6.63
C VAL A 323 -6.11 -8.43 5.34
N ALA A 324 -4.99 -7.69 5.34
CA ALA A 324 -4.47 -7.02 4.16
C ALA A 324 -4.17 -8.01 3.01
N ARG A 325 -3.52 -9.14 3.33
CA ARG A 325 -3.24 -10.21 2.35
C ARG A 325 -4.50 -10.83 1.79
N VAL A 326 -5.47 -11.17 2.63
CA VAL A 326 -6.76 -11.68 2.17
C VAL A 326 -7.46 -10.69 1.24
N MET A 327 -7.46 -9.39 1.59
CA MET A 327 -8.04 -8.34 0.73
C MET A 327 -7.36 -8.28 -0.64
N VAL A 328 -6.02 -8.23 -0.68
CA VAL A 328 -5.27 -8.18 -1.94
C VAL A 328 -5.44 -9.46 -2.76
N ALA A 329 -5.46 -10.63 -2.12
CA ALA A 329 -5.75 -11.91 -2.78
C ALA A 329 -7.15 -11.91 -3.40
N LEU A 330 -8.18 -11.45 -2.68
CA LEU A 330 -9.54 -11.35 -3.20
C LEU A 330 -9.63 -10.41 -4.41
N VAL A 331 -8.95 -9.26 -4.36
CA VAL A 331 -8.88 -8.30 -5.47
C VAL A 331 -8.21 -8.94 -6.69
N LEU A 332 -7.09 -9.63 -6.52
CA LEU A 332 -6.37 -10.31 -7.60
C LEU A 332 -7.18 -11.48 -8.19
N ILE A 333 -7.75 -12.35 -7.33
CA ILE A 333 -8.60 -13.47 -7.73
C ILE A 333 -9.78 -12.98 -8.56
N THR A 334 -10.47 -11.96 -8.06
CA THR A 334 -11.62 -11.37 -8.73
C THR A 334 -11.22 -10.68 -10.02
N GLY A 335 -10.22 -9.79 -9.99
CA GLY A 335 -9.81 -8.99 -11.12
C GLY A 335 -9.29 -9.87 -12.27
N ALA A 336 -8.22 -10.63 -12.03
CA ALA A 336 -7.58 -11.44 -13.06
C ALA A 336 -8.49 -12.59 -13.51
N GLY A 337 -9.25 -13.18 -12.59
CA GLY A 337 -10.26 -14.20 -12.92
C GLY A 337 -11.38 -13.65 -13.81
N ALA A 338 -11.91 -12.46 -13.49
CA ALA A 338 -12.93 -11.80 -14.31
C ALA A 338 -12.39 -11.41 -15.69
N THR A 339 -11.15 -10.93 -15.77
CA THR A 339 -10.47 -10.68 -17.06
C THR A 339 -10.42 -11.93 -17.91
N ALA A 340 -9.88 -13.03 -17.36
CA ALA A 340 -9.78 -14.30 -18.07
C ALA A 340 -11.16 -14.80 -18.52
N ALA A 341 -12.16 -14.74 -17.64
CA ALA A 341 -13.50 -15.18 -17.96
C ALA A 341 -14.16 -14.33 -19.06
N GLY A 342 -14.07 -13.01 -18.97
CA GLY A 342 -14.62 -12.08 -19.97
C GLY A 342 -13.96 -12.25 -21.34
N VAL A 343 -12.62 -12.37 -21.39
CA VAL A 343 -11.87 -12.62 -22.63
C VAL A 343 -12.30 -13.95 -23.28
N LEU A 344 -12.41 -15.03 -22.51
CA LEU A 344 -12.86 -16.33 -23.03
C LEU A 344 -14.27 -16.25 -23.62
N ARG A 345 -15.18 -15.52 -22.96
CA ARG A 345 -16.57 -15.34 -23.43
C ARG A 345 -16.66 -14.51 -24.70
N LEU A 346 -15.90 -13.40 -24.78
CA LEU A 346 -15.79 -12.58 -25.99
C LEU A 346 -15.23 -13.39 -27.17
N HIS A 347 -14.19 -14.19 -26.92
CA HIS A 347 -13.59 -15.04 -27.95
C HIS A 347 -14.52 -16.17 -28.42
N ALA A 348 -15.34 -16.73 -27.53
CA ALA A 348 -16.36 -17.69 -27.91
C ALA A 348 -17.44 -17.05 -28.79
N ALA A 349 -17.89 -15.83 -28.43
CA ALA A 349 -18.90 -15.09 -29.16
C ALA A 349 -18.45 -14.70 -30.59
N SER A 350 -17.19 -14.27 -30.75
CA SER A 350 -16.64 -13.90 -32.07
C SER A 350 -16.59 -15.08 -33.04
N ARG A 351 -16.30 -16.29 -32.54
CA ARG A 351 -16.27 -17.52 -33.35
C ARG A 351 -17.65 -17.97 -33.81
N THR A 352 -18.69 -17.76 -32.99
CA THR A 352 -20.07 -18.05 -33.39
C THR A 352 -20.64 -17.03 -34.37
N ALA A 353 -20.09 -15.81 -34.41
CA ALA A 353 -20.54 -14.74 -35.29
C ALA A 353 -19.95 -14.80 -36.71
N ALA A 354 -18.88 -15.56 -36.94
CA ALA A 354 -18.29 -15.74 -38.27
C ALA A 354 -19.18 -16.65 -39.15
N PRO A 355 -19.77 -16.16 -40.26
CA PRO A 355 -20.47 -17.01 -41.21
C PRO A 355 -19.49 -17.86 -42.02
N ALA A 356 -19.95 -19.03 -42.47
CA ALA A 356 -19.28 -19.81 -43.51
C ALA A 356 -19.05 -18.92 -44.73
N GLN A 357 -17.78 -18.76 -45.12
CA GLN A 357 -17.44 -18.19 -46.42
C GLN A 357 -17.95 -19.17 -47.49
N THR A 358 -19.05 -18.81 -48.14
CA THR A 358 -19.43 -19.31 -49.46
C THR A 358 -18.76 -18.45 -50.52
#